data_AF-A0A957EYI5-F1
#
_entry.id   AF-A0A957EYI5-F1
#
_cell.length_a   1.000
_cell.length_b   1.000
_cell.length_c   1.000
_cell.angle_alpha   90.00
_cell.angle_beta   90.00
_cell.angle_gamma   90.00
#
_symmetry.space_group_name_H-M   'P 1'
#
loop_
_entity.id
_entity.type
_entity.pdbx_description
1 polymer ?
#
loop_
_entity_poly.entity_id
_entity_poly.type
_entity_poly.pdbx_seq_one_letter_code
_entity_poly.pdbx_strand_id
1 'polypeptide(L)'
;SPEVLDTAVEAIMTPDPITVSPNVSAADALWLMDSKKFRNLPVIDEFGKIVGNMTHQAVISYLATRYPVEVLNRPPRPDQIPRKQEGG
;
A
#
# COMPACT_ATOMS: atom_id res chain seq x y z
N SER A 1 14.72 2.99 -21.25
CA SER A 1 15.83 2.74 -22.18
C SER A 1 15.66 1.36 -22.76
N PRO A 2 15.89 1.13 -24.08
CA PRO A 2 15.86 -0.21 -24.68
C PRO A 2 16.72 -1.24 -23.92
N GLU A 3 17.80 -0.78 -23.26
CA GLU A 3 18.71 -1.61 -22.44
C GLU A 3 18.04 -2.31 -21.26
N VAL A 4 16.91 -1.80 -20.75
CA VAL A 4 16.20 -2.39 -19.60
C VAL A 4 15.52 -3.71 -20.00
N LEU A 5 15.18 -3.89 -21.27
CA LEU A 5 14.47 -5.10 -21.73
C LEU A 5 15.38 -6.34 -21.80
N ASP A 6 16.69 -6.15 -21.97
CA ASP A 6 17.69 -7.22 -21.98
C ASP A 6 18.36 -7.44 -20.61
N THR A 7 18.01 -6.63 -19.61
CA THR A 7 18.55 -6.73 -18.27
C THR A 7 17.88 -7.87 -17.50
N ALA A 8 18.67 -8.72 -16.83
CA ALA A 8 18.14 -9.78 -15.99
C ALA A 8 17.27 -9.21 -14.86
N VAL A 9 16.10 -9.80 -14.61
CA VAL A 9 15.14 -9.33 -13.59
C VAL A 9 15.80 -9.23 -12.20
N GLU A 10 16.66 -10.19 -11.86
CA GLU A 10 17.39 -10.21 -10.59
C GLU A 10 18.25 -8.96 -10.36
N ALA A 11 18.73 -8.32 -11.43
CA ALA A 11 19.57 -7.13 -11.35
C ALA A 11 18.78 -5.85 -11.01
N ILE A 12 17.45 -5.88 -11.18
CA ILE A 12 16.57 -4.71 -10.99
C ILE A 12 15.47 -4.92 -9.96
N MET A 13 15.26 -6.16 -9.48
CA MET A 13 14.26 -6.46 -8.47
C MET A 13 14.69 -6.01 -7.07
N THR A 14 13.73 -5.91 -6.15
CA THR A 14 14.03 -5.82 -4.71
C THR A 14 14.22 -7.24 -4.17
N PRO A 15 15.44 -7.64 -3.75
CA PRO A 15 15.65 -8.94 -3.12
C PRO A 15 14.99 -8.98 -1.74
N ASP A 16 14.53 -10.16 -1.33
CA ASP A 16 13.92 -10.42 -0.03
C ASP A 16 12.88 -9.36 0.39
N PRO A 17 11.80 -9.19 -0.39
CA PRO A 17 10.81 -8.17 -0.12
C PRO A 17 10.15 -8.40 1.24
N ILE A 18 9.73 -7.31 1.88
CA ILE A 18 8.90 -7.40 3.08
C ILE A 18 7.58 -8.08 2.70
N THR A 19 7.24 -9.15 3.43
CA THR A 19 6.02 -9.93 3.23
C THR A 19 5.13 -9.87 4.47
N VAL A 20 3.88 -10.30 4.31
CA VAL A 20 2.90 -10.40 5.40
C VAL A 20 2.18 -11.74 5.37
N SER A 21 1.68 -12.16 6.53
CA SER A 21 0.78 -13.32 6.67
C SER A 21 -0.60 -13.02 6.07
N PRO A 22 -1.38 -14.04 5.65
CA PRO A 22 -2.74 -13.84 5.14
C PRO A 22 -3.70 -13.35 6.24
N ASN A 23 -3.29 -13.47 7.50
CA ASN A 23 -4.06 -13.02 8.66
C ASN A 23 -3.71 -11.59 9.11
N VAL A 24 -2.85 -10.87 8.36
CA VAL A 24 -2.52 -9.46 8.67
C VAL A 24 -3.77 -8.58 8.63
N SER A 25 -3.87 -7.64 9.56
CA SER A 25 -4.97 -6.67 9.53
C SER A 25 -4.77 -5.65 8.40
N ALA A 26 -5.87 -5.16 7.83
CA ALA A 26 -5.82 -4.10 6.82
C ALA A 26 -5.14 -2.82 7.34
N ALA A 27 -5.30 -2.51 8.63
CA ALA A 27 -4.68 -1.35 9.26
C ALA A 27 -3.15 -1.51 9.36
N ASP A 28 -2.67 -2.67 9.80
CA ASP A 28 -1.23 -2.94 9.90
C ASP A 28 -0.58 -3.00 8.52
N ALA A 29 -1.26 -3.58 7.53
CA ALA A 29 -0.79 -3.59 6.16
C ALA A 29 -0.62 -2.16 5.59
N LEU A 30 -1.60 -1.27 5.81
CA LEU A 30 -1.52 0.13 5.40
C LEU A 30 -0.42 0.89 6.15
N TRP A 31 -0.30 0.68 7.46
CA TRP A 31 0.75 1.29 8.27
C TRP A 31 2.15 0.85 7.81
N LEU A 32 2.32 -0.43 7.49
CA LEU A 32 3.57 -0.96 6.98
C LEU A 32 3.92 -0.36 5.62
N MET A 33 2.96 -0.26 4.70
CA MET A 33 3.13 0.40 3.40
C MET A 33 3.54 1.87 3.55
N ASP A 34 2.87 2.62 4.42
CA ASP A 34 3.20 4.05 4.63
C ASP A 34 4.55 4.24 5.33
N SER A 35 4.86 3.44 6.36
CA SER A 35 6.12 3.56 7.11
C SER A 35 7.34 3.19 6.27
N LYS A 36 7.19 2.23 5.34
CA LYS A 36 8.28 1.72 4.49
C LYS A 36 8.26 2.26 3.06
N LYS A 37 7.29 3.11 2.73
CA LYS A 37 7.16 3.82 1.43
C LYS A 37 7.07 2.90 0.21
N PHE A 38 6.40 1.76 0.35
CA PHE A 38 6.01 0.90 -0.77
C PHE A 38 4.49 0.70 -0.83
N ARG A 39 3.98 0.23 -1.97
CA ARG A 39 2.53 0.12 -2.23
C ARG A 39 2.02 -1.30 -2.46
N ASN A 40 2.92 -2.29 -2.44
CA ASN A 40 2.60 -3.69 -2.68
C ASN A 40 3.20 -4.54 -1.55
N LEU A 41 2.44 -5.53 -1.11
CA LEU A 41 2.83 -6.49 -0.09
C LEU A 41 2.56 -7.91 -0.62
N PRO A 42 3.60 -8.70 -0.90
CA PRO A 42 3.45 -10.13 -1.09
C PRO A 42 2.89 -10.77 0.19
N VAL A 43 1.89 -11.61 0.01
CA VAL A 43 1.26 -12.37 1.10
C VAL A 43 1.78 -13.79 1.04
N ILE A 44 2.37 -14.26 2.13
CA ILE A 44 2.93 -15.61 2.24
C ILE A 44 2.21 -16.41 3.33
N ASP A 45 2.06 -17.72 3.13
CA ASP A 45 1.57 -18.63 4.17
C ASP A 45 2.66 -18.99 5.20
N GLU A 46 2.30 -19.82 6.18
CA GLU A 46 3.20 -20.28 7.24
C GLU A 46 4.36 -21.16 6.73
N PHE A 47 4.26 -21.70 5.51
CA PHE A 47 5.28 -22.50 4.85
C PHE A 47 6.16 -21.66 3.90
N GLY A 48 5.95 -20.34 3.85
CA GLY A 48 6.69 -19.41 3.01
C GLY A 48 6.24 -19.39 1.55
N LYS A 49 5.08 -19.98 1.21
CA LYS A 49 4.55 -19.92 -0.17
C LYS A 49 3.78 -18.63 -0.39
N ILE A 50 3.96 -18.02 -1.55
CA ILE A 50 3.17 -16.86 -1.97
C ILE A 50 1.73 -17.31 -2.23
N VAL A 51 0.79 -16.70 -1.52
CA VAL A 51 -0.65 -16.94 -1.67
C VAL A 51 -1.39 -15.73 -2.25
N GLY A 52 -0.71 -14.58 -2.39
CA GLY A 52 -1.29 -13.41 -3.03
C GLY A 52 -0.40 -12.18 -3.04
N ASN A 53 -0.92 -11.10 -3.59
CA ASN A 53 -0.32 -9.77 -3.55
C ASN A 53 -1.39 -8.76 -3.13
N MET A 54 -1.08 -7.97 -2.10
CA MET A 54 -1.95 -6.92 -1.59
C MET A 54 -1.44 -5.56 -2.05
N THR A 55 -2.30 -4.77 -2.67
CA THR A 55 -1.97 -3.39 -3.08
C THR A 55 -2.61 -2.39 -2.14
N HIS A 56 -1.95 -1.25 -1.92
CA HIS A 56 -2.48 -0.14 -1.14
C HIS A 56 -3.89 0.29 -1.60
N GLN A 57 -4.11 0.34 -2.92
CA GLN A 57 -5.40 0.68 -3.51
C GLN A 57 -6.47 -0.36 -3.22
N ALA A 58 -6.13 -1.66 -3.27
CA ALA A 58 -7.09 -2.72 -2.97
C ALA A 58 -7.59 -2.63 -1.52
N VAL A 59 -6.70 -2.31 -0.57
CA VAL A 59 -7.09 -2.14 0.83
C VAL A 59 -8.00 -0.93 1.02
N ILE A 60 -7.67 0.21 0.41
CA ILE A 60 -8.52 1.42 0.47
C ILE A 60 -9.90 1.14 -0.13
N SER A 61 -9.95 0.55 -1.32
CA SER A 61 -11.21 0.21 -1.99
C SER A 61 -12.04 -0.74 -1.13
N TYR A 62 -11.44 -1.77 -0.54
CA TYR A 62 -12.12 -2.71 0.34
C TYR A 62 -12.75 -1.99 1.56
N LEU A 63 -12.00 -1.11 2.22
CA LEU A 63 -12.50 -0.35 3.38
C LEU A 63 -13.61 0.63 2.99
N ALA A 64 -13.46 1.34 1.86
CA ALA A 64 -14.48 2.27 1.38
C ALA A 64 -15.79 1.57 1.00
N THR A 65 -15.71 0.38 0.41
CA THR A 65 -16.90 -0.41 0.07
C THR A 65 -17.54 -1.03 1.30
N ARG A 66 -16.75 -1.49 2.29
CA ARG A 66 -17.27 -2.18 3.48
C ARG A 66 -17.81 -1.22 4.55
N TYR A 67 -17.29 0.00 4.60
CA TYR A 67 -17.64 1.04 5.58
C TYR A 67 -17.96 2.40 4.93
N PRO A 68 -19.01 2.49 4.08
CA PRO A 68 -19.31 3.70 3.33
C PRO A 68 -19.61 4.93 4.21
N VAL A 69 -20.09 4.74 5.45
CA VAL A 69 -20.53 5.86 6.31
C VAL A 69 -19.43 6.38 7.24
N GLU A 70 -18.42 5.57 7.60
CA GLU A 70 -17.37 5.98 8.54
C GLU A 70 -16.14 6.61 7.88
N VAL A 71 -15.85 6.23 6.63
CA VAL A 71 -14.69 6.78 5.88
C VAL A 71 -15.03 8.14 5.27
N LEU A 72 -16.25 8.31 4.75
CA LEU A 72 -16.66 9.51 4.00
C LEU A 72 -17.14 10.67 4.90
N ASN A 73 -17.58 10.40 6.13
CA ASN A 73 -18.11 11.41 7.05
C ASN A 73 -17.17 11.77 8.20
N ARG A 74 -15.86 11.54 8.08
CA ARG A 74 -14.93 12.07 9.09
C ARG A 74 -14.95 13.61 8.98
N PRO A 75 -15.30 14.34 10.05
CA PRO A 75 -15.19 15.79 10.03
C PRO A 75 -13.75 16.16 9.66
N PRO A 76 -13.54 17.17 8.80
CA PRO A 76 -12.20 17.62 8.44
C PRO A 76 -11.42 17.87 9.72
N ARG A 77 -10.19 17.35 9.81
CA ARG A 77 -9.42 17.57 11.03
C ARG A 77 -9.12 19.06 11.17
N PRO A 78 -9.33 19.67 12.35
CA PRO A 78 -9.18 21.12 12.53
C PRO A 78 -7.77 21.64 12.20
N ASP A 79 -6.76 20.76 12.25
CA ASP A 79 -5.36 21.04 11.97
C ASP A 79 -5.00 21.04 10.47
N GLN A 80 -5.90 20.56 9.60
CA GLN A 80 -5.73 20.62 8.14
C GLN A 80 -6.39 21.87 7.57
N ILE A 81 -5.85 23.05 7.92
CA ILE A 81 -6.09 24.24 7.10
C ILE A 81 -5.23 24.08 5.84
N PRO A 82 -5.81 23.94 4.63
CA PRO A 82 -5.02 24.01 3.42
C PRO A 82 -4.31 25.36 3.43
N ARG A 83 -2.97 25.37 3.42
CA ARG A 83 -2.23 26.61 3.17
C ARG A 83 -2.64 27.07 1.78
N LYS A 84 -3.58 27.99 1.73
CA LYS A 84 -3.99 28.65 0.51
C LYS A 84 -2.84 29.58 0.09
N GLN A 85 -2.20 29.28 -1.03
CA GLN A 85 -1.54 30.31 -1.82
C GLN A 85 -1.62 29.98 -3.32
N GLU A 86 -2.77 30.29 -3.90
CA GLU A 86 -2.90 30.75 -5.29
C GLU A 86 -3.48 32.17 -5.18
N GLY A 87 -2.98 33.24 -5.78
CA GLY A 87 -1.86 33.46 -6.69
C GLY A 87 -1.43 34.93 -6.60
N GLY A 88 -0.52 35.35 -7.49
CA GLY A 88 -0.22 36.76 -7.76
C GLY A 88 -1.20 37.41 -8.72
#